data_AF-A0A7S1L5T9-F1
#
_entry.id   AF-A0A7S1L5T9-F1
#
_cell.length_a   1.000
_cell.length_b   1.000
_cell.length_c   1.000
_cell.angle_alpha   90.00
_cell.angle_beta   90.00
_cell.angle_gamma   90.00
#
_symmetry.space_group_name_H-M   'P 1'
#
loop_
_entity.id
_entity.type
_entity.pdbx_description
1 polymer ?
#
loop_
_entity_poly.entity_id
_entity_poly.type
_entity_poly.pdbx_seq_one_letter_code
_entity_poly.pdbx_strand_id
1 'polypeptide(L)'
;PQHLGGRQRATAQANIIDSRDKIIMHREVLQLTIDLIRAAASMPATADREPLVMRRLRYKALGCKIREVRAGCPGWHVVSNFVENPEARVTCSVKRVFSIVRPAEEPA
;
A
#
# COMPACT_ATOMS: atom_id res chain seq x y z
N PRO A 1 40.44 -47.35 5.18
CA PRO A 1 39.38 -47.17 4.15
C PRO A 1 38.29 -46.21 4.65
N GLN A 2 38.40 -44.95 4.24
CA GLN A 2 37.44 -43.89 4.54
C GLN A 2 36.25 -44.01 3.58
N HIS A 3 35.03 -44.18 4.10
CA HIS A 3 33.81 -43.93 3.34
C HIS A 3 33.13 -42.67 3.88
N LEU A 4 33.60 -41.53 3.39
CA LEU A 4 32.80 -40.30 3.27
C LEU A 4 31.82 -40.52 2.11
N GLY A 5 30.52 -40.54 2.36
CA GLY A 5 29.57 -40.80 1.28
C GLY A 5 28.10 -40.71 1.67
N GLY A 6 27.75 -39.73 2.50
CA GLY A 6 26.37 -39.53 2.94
C GLY A 6 25.99 -38.06 2.99
N ARG A 7 26.45 -37.23 2.04
CA ARG A 7 25.82 -35.93 1.79
C ARG A 7 24.42 -36.22 1.26
N GLN A 8 23.46 -36.32 2.17
CA GLN A 8 22.07 -36.04 1.85
C GLN A 8 22.07 -34.66 1.20
N ARG A 9 22.02 -34.63 -0.13
CA ARG A 9 21.59 -33.44 -0.86
C ARG A 9 20.19 -33.19 -0.35
N ALA A 10 20.04 -32.26 0.58
CA ALA A 10 18.81 -31.50 0.69
C ALA A 10 18.61 -30.93 -0.71
N THR A 11 17.79 -31.63 -1.51
CA THR A 11 17.28 -31.10 -2.76
C THR A 11 16.51 -29.86 -2.35
N ALA A 12 17.13 -28.70 -2.47
CA ALA A 12 16.41 -27.46 -2.59
C ALA A 12 15.43 -27.70 -3.73
N GLN A 13 14.18 -28.03 -3.42
CA GLN A 13 13.10 -27.88 -4.37
C GLN A 13 13.20 -26.42 -4.80
N ALA A 14 13.69 -26.19 -6.01
CA ALA A 14 13.55 -24.90 -6.63
C ALA A 14 12.05 -24.60 -6.58
N ASN A 15 11.66 -23.47 -5.98
CA ASN A 15 10.30 -22.98 -6.10
C ASN A 15 10.10 -22.58 -7.57
N ILE A 16 9.86 -23.58 -8.44
CA ILE A 16 9.68 -23.36 -9.87
C ILE A 16 8.38 -22.59 -10.04
N ILE A 17 8.51 -21.43 -10.68
CA ILE A 17 7.38 -20.62 -11.14
C ILE A 17 6.91 -21.25 -12.45
N ASP A 18 6.03 -22.25 -12.33
CA ASP A 18 5.55 -23.09 -13.43
C ASP A 18 4.09 -22.82 -13.81
N SER A 19 3.40 -21.95 -13.09
CA SER A 19 1.99 -21.63 -13.32
C SER A 19 1.75 -20.13 -13.44
N ARG A 20 0.71 -19.76 -14.20
CA ARG A 20 0.26 -18.38 -14.33
C ARG A 20 -0.04 -17.75 -12.98
N ASP A 21 -0.65 -18.49 -12.06
CA ASP A 21 -1.00 -18.00 -10.73
C ASP A 21 0.25 -17.70 -9.90
N LYS A 22 1.28 -18.56 -9.98
CA LYS A 22 2.58 -18.29 -9.35
C LYS A 22 3.24 -17.04 -9.95
N ILE A 23 3.16 -16.84 -11.26
CA ILE A 23 3.68 -15.62 -11.91
C ILE A 23 2.95 -14.37 -11.39
N ILE A 24 1.62 -14.41 -11.33
CA ILE A 24 0.81 -13.29 -10.83
C ILE A 24 1.17 -12.98 -9.38
N MET A 25 1.23 -14.00 -8.52
CA MET A 25 1.61 -13.85 -7.12
C MET A 25 3.00 -13.22 -6.97
N HIS A 26 4.01 -13.68 -7.72
CA HIS A 26 5.36 -13.10 -7.64
C HIS A 26 5.39 -11.66 -8.13
N ARG A 27 4.63 -11.32 -9.19
CA ARG A 27 4.49 -9.95 -9.67
C ARG A 27 3.87 -9.04 -8.61
N GLU A 28 2.82 -9.50 -7.92
CA GLU A 28 2.18 -8.75 -6.84
C GLU A 28 3.13 -8.53 -5.66
N VAL A 29 3.87 -9.57 -5.25
CA VAL A 29 4.88 -9.46 -4.18
C VAL A 29 5.96 -8.45 -4.56
N LEU A 30 6.46 -8.48 -5.80
CA LEU A 30 7.45 -7.51 -6.26
C LEU A 30 6.88 -6.09 -6.27
N GLN A 31 5.64 -5.91 -6.71
CA GLN A 31 4.98 -4.60 -6.71
C GLN A 31 4.84 -4.04 -5.28
N LEU A 32 4.34 -4.85 -4.34
CA LEU A 32 4.24 -4.48 -2.93
C LEU A 32 5.61 -4.15 -2.32
N THR A 33 6.65 -4.90 -2.70
CA THR A 33 8.02 -4.64 -2.25
C THR A 33 8.53 -3.28 -2.74
N ILE A 34 8.29 -2.97 -4.01
CA ILE A 34 8.65 -1.66 -4.58
C ILE A 34 7.91 -0.54 -3.88
N ASP A 35 6.61 -0.71 -3.62
CA ASP A 35 5.80 0.31 -2.94
C ASP A 35 6.25 0.53 -1.50
N LEU A 36 6.64 -0.54 -0.78
CA LEU A 36 7.23 -0.44 0.55
C LEU A 36 8.56 0.32 0.55
N ILE A 37 9.46 0.01 -0.39
CA ILE A 37 10.74 0.70 -0.53
C ILE A 37 10.52 2.20 -0.81
N ARG A 38 9.57 2.54 -1.70
CA ARG A 38 9.22 3.93 -2.01
C ARG A 38 8.64 4.66 -0.80
N ALA A 39 7.76 4.02 -0.05
CA ALA A 39 7.19 4.59 1.17
C ALA A 39 8.26 4.81 2.25
N ALA A 40 9.20 3.88 2.40
CA ALA A 40 10.32 4.04 3.34
C ALA A 40 11.24 5.20 2.92
N ALA A 41 11.55 5.32 1.62
CA ALA A 41 12.39 6.39 1.09
C ALA A 41 11.75 7.78 1.18
N SER A 42 10.42 7.88 1.13
CA SER A 42 9.71 9.16 1.28
C SER A 42 9.54 9.61 2.73
N MET A 43 9.85 8.75 3.71
CA MET A 43 9.83 9.12 5.12
C MET A 43 11.13 9.84 5.51
N PRO A 44 11.07 11.08 6.03
CA PRO A 44 12.27 11.78 6.49
C PRO A 44 12.93 11.05 7.67
N ALA A 45 14.26 11.02 7.70
CA ALA A 45 15.04 10.46 8.81
C ALA A 45 14.72 11.19 10.13
N THR A 46 14.61 10.42 11.22
CA THR A 46 13.77 10.76 12.38
C THR A 46 14.49 11.06 13.69
N ALA A 47 15.82 11.12 13.74
CA ALA A 47 16.51 11.07 15.03
C ALA A 47 16.12 12.22 16.01
N ASP A 48 15.92 13.46 15.53
CA ASP A 48 15.89 14.64 16.44
C ASP A 48 14.75 15.65 16.19
N ARG A 49 13.59 15.24 15.67
CA ARG A 49 12.48 16.19 15.40
C ARG A 49 11.22 15.92 16.21
N GLU A 50 10.59 17.00 16.67
CA GLU A 50 9.31 16.96 17.38
C GLU A 50 8.20 16.24 16.57
N PRO A 51 7.31 15.48 17.23
CA PRO A 51 6.26 14.71 16.55
C PRO A 51 5.35 15.54 15.63
N LEU A 52 5.02 16.78 15.99
CA LEU A 52 4.19 17.66 15.16
C LEU A 52 4.92 18.13 13.90
N VAL A 53 6.22 18.37 14.00
CA VAL A 53 7.07 18.71 12.85
C VAL A 53 7.17 17.50 11.92
N MET A 54 7.37 16.29 12.48
CA MET A 54 7.38 15.04 11.72
C MET A 54 6.05 14.79 11.00
N ARG A 55 4.91 15.08 11.64
CA ARG A 55 3.58 14.99 11.01
C ARG A 55 3.48 15.90 9.78
N ARG A 56 3.96 17.14 9.87
CA ARG A 56 3.94 18.10 8.75
C ARG A 56 4.88 17.68 7.62
N LEU A 57 6.08 17.20 7.93
CA LEU A 57 7.05 16.75 6.91
C LEU A 57 6.55 15.51 6.17
N ARG A 58 6.00 14.53 6.89
CA ARG A 58 5.38 13.34 6.27
C ARG A 58 4.20 13.74 5.38
N TYR A 59 3.37 14.69 5.82
CA TYR A 59 2.29 15.20 4.99
C TYR A 59 2.80 15.87 3.71
N LYS A 60 3.83 16.70 3.79
CA LYS A 60 4.46 17.30 2.60
C LYS A 60 5.05 16.25 1.66
N ALA A 61 5.64 15.19 2.19
CA ALA A 61 6.24 14.11 1.40
C ALA A 61 5.21 13.31 0.57
N LEU A 62 3.92 13.33 0.93
CA LEU A 62 2.85 12.74 0.11
C LEU A 62 2.66 13.47 -1.22
N GLY A 63 3.10 14.72 -1.33
CA GLY A 63 3.04 15.51 -2.55
C GLY A 63 1.62 15.82 -3.04
N CYS A 64 0.59 15.64 -2.21
CA CYS A 64 -0.81 15.91 -2.57
C CYS A 64 -1.51 16.77 -1.51
N LYS A 65 -2.63 17.39 -1.91
CA LYS A 65 -3.52 18.09 -0.99
C LYS A 65 -4.63 17.14 -0.57
N ILE A 66 -4.76 16.89 0.73
CA ILE A 66 -5.80 16.05 1.32
C ILE A 66 -6.71 16.94 2.15
N ARG A 67 -8.01 16.91 1.86
CA ARG A 67 -9.04 17.65 2.60
C ARG A 67 -10.15 16.70 3.02
N GLU A 68 -10.55 16.77 4.29
CA GLU A 68 -11.68 15.99 4.76
C GLU A 68 -12.99 16.56 4.21
N VAL A 69 -13.84 15.68 3.69
CA VAL A 69 -15.21 15.99 3.29
C VAL A 69 -16.10 15.78 4.50
N ARG A 70 -16.79 16.84 4.95
CA ARG A 70 -17.69 16.76 6.10
C ARG A 70 -18.82 15.77 5.83
N ALA A 71 -19.16 14.98 6.84
CA ALA A 71 -20.34 14.13 6.80
C ALA A 71 -21.60 14.97 6.51
N GLY A 72 -22.48 14.45 5.67
CA GLY A 72 -23.69 15.16 5.23
C GLY A 72 -23.51 16.07 4.01
N CYS A 73 -22.28 16.31 3.53
CA CYS A 73 -22.09 17.02 2.27
C CYS A 73 -22.43 16.12 1.06
N PRO A 74 -22.82 16.68 -0.10
CA PRO A 74 -23.15 15.90 -1.30
C PRO A 74 -22.05 14.91 -1.69
N GLY A 75 -20.78 15.33 -1.67
CA GLY A 75 -19.65 14.46 -1.97
C GLY A 75 -19.45 13.31 -0.98
N TRP A 76 -19.87 13.48 0.28
CA TRP A 76 -19.86 12.38 1.25
C TRP A 76 -20.95 11.36 0.94
N HIS A 77 -22.18 11.81 0.64
CA HIS A 77 -23.30 10.93 0.32
C HIS A 77 -23.07 10.11 -0.95
N VAL A 78 -22.46 10.71 -1.98
CA VAL A 78 -22.11 9.98 -3.20
C VAL A 78 -21.18 8.81 -2.89
N VAL A 79 -20.15 9.03 -2.07
CA VAL A 79 -19.19 7.97 -1.70
C VAL A 79 -19.83 6.93 -0.77
N SER A 80 -20.59 7.36 0.26
CA SER A 80 -21.27 6.46 1.20
C SER A 80 -22.26 5.55 0.47
N ASN A 81 -23.14 6.10 -0.37
CA ASN A 81 -24.10 5.29 -1.12
C ASN A 81 -23.42 4.28 -2.07
N PHE A 82 -22.28 4.65 -2.65
CA PHE A 82 -21.54 3.74 -3.53
C PHE A 82 -20.88 2.59 -2.75
N VAL A 83 -20.23 2.89 -1.63
CA VAL A 83 -19.48 1.90 -0.83
C VAL A 83 -20.41 1.02 0.00
N GLU A 84 -21.49 1.58 0.54
CA GLU A 84 -22.44 0.90 1.42
C GLU A 84 -23.60 0.27 0.64
N ASN A 85 -23.38 -0.01 -0.65
CA ASN A 85 -24.37 -0.63 -1.51
C ASN A 85 -24.72 -2.03 -0.97
N PRO A 86 -26.01 -2.31 -0.67
CA PRO A 86 -26.44 -3.61 -0.14
C PRO A 86 -26.25 -4.78 -1.12
N GLU A 87 -26.06 -4.52 -2.42
CA GLU A 87 -25.77 -5.54 -3.43
C GLU A 87 -24.28 -5.90 -3.52
N ALA A 88 -23.40 -5.20 -2.79
CA ALA A 88 -21.98 -5.48 -2.80
C ALA A 88 -21.66 -6.82 -2.10
N ARG A 89 -20.67 -7.55 -2.65
CA ARG A 89 -20.18 -8.82 -2.05
C ARG A 89 -19.59 -8.65 -0.64
N VAL A 90 -19.22 -7.42 -0.28
CA VAL A 90 -18.60 -7.09 1.01
C VAL A 90 -19.36 -5.94 1.64
N THR A 91 -19.83 -6.14 2.86
CA THR A 91 -20.46 -5.08 3.65
C THR A 91 -19.39 -4.20 4.30
N CYS A 92 -19.42 -2.90 3.99
CA CYS A 92 -18.49 -1.90 4.51
C CYS A 92 -19.27 -0.73 5.10
N SER A 93 -18.66 0.02 6.02
CA SER A 93 -19.21 1.28 6.55
C SER A 93 -18.21 2.42 6.37
N VAL A 94 -18.64 3.56 5.82
CA VAL A 94 -17.79 4.72 5.57
C VAL A 94 -17.59 5.52 6.85
N LYS A 95 -16.35 5.51 7.37
CA LYS A 95 -15.99 6.30 8.56
C LYS A 95 -15.65 7.74 8.24
N ARG A 96 -14.88 7.98 7.17
CA ARG A 96 -14.40 9.31 6.75
C ARG A 96 -14.20 9.33 5.23
N VAL A 97 -14.36 10.51 4.65
CA VAL A 97 -14.11 10.74 3.22
C VAL A 97 -13.07 11.85 3.09
N PHE A 98 -12.07 11.62 2.26
CA PHE A 98 -11.04 12.62 1.95
C PHE A 98 -11.02 12.88 0.46
N SER A 99 -11.03 14.16 0.09
CA SER A 99 -10.69 14.62 -1.25
C SER A 99 -9.17 14.72 -1.35
N ILE A 100 -8.60 14.11 -2.38
CA ILE A 100 -7.16 14.09 -2.65
C ILE A 100 -6.94 14.76 -4.00
N VAL A 101 -6.10 15.80 -4.05
CA VAL A 101 -5.70 16.49 -5.27
C VAL A 101 -4.20 16.31 -5.46
N ARG A 102 -3.79 15.62 -6.54
CA ARG A 102 -2.38 15.50 -6.91
C ARG A 102 -1.94 16.75 -7.69
N PRO A 103 -0.64 17.09 -7.71
CA PRO A 103 -0.16 18.31 -8.37
C PRO A 103 -0.48 18.35 -9.86
N ALA A 104 -0.47 17.20 -10.53
CA ALA A 104 -0.82 17.08 -11.94
C ALA A 104 -2.33 17.25 -12.23
N GLU A 105 -3.16 17.29 -11.19
CA GLU A 105 -4.62 17.38 -11.28
C GLU A 105 -5.15 18.72 -10.76
N GLU A 106 -4.26 19.65 -10.41
CA GLU A 106 -4.66 20.96 -9.91
C GLU A 106 -5.12 21.84 -11.09
N PRO A 107 -6.34 22.41 -11.05
CA PRO A 107 -6.81 23.29 -12.11
C PRO A 107 -5.94 24.56 -12.18
N ALA A 108 -5.60 24.97 -13.40
CA ALA A 108 -4.73 26.11 -13.72
C ALA A 108 -5.25 27.45 -13.17
#